data_AF-L0KTJ5-F1
#
_entry.id   AF-L0KTJ5-F1
#
_cell.length_a   1.000
_cell.length_b   1.000
_cell.length_c   1.000
_cell.angle_alpha   90.00
_cell.angle_beta   90.00
_cell.angle_gamma   90.00
#
_symmetry.space_group_name_H-M   'P 1'
#
loop_
_entity.id
_entity.type
_entity.pdbx_description
1 polymer ?
#
loop_
_entity_poly.entity_id
_entity_poly.type
_entity_poly.pdbx_seq_one_letter_code
_entity_poly.pdbx_strand_id
1 'polypeptide(L)'
;MEDRLRFQLLVFTLFILFMVFPVNAAFTWENNITVGYEGIQWAYTETYTEANSLIYKDYIDVSMGNGDGFISAWEVLKSDVKTRSTLQNSIIEQMDVSVNGSSEHVVLTDVDSLLSPELLGPVIQLEVIKNTYTTNYLLYDPFLSSGDSSISFIGEASTPVVINMPEGVSINFTEGVENVSFSNYIGYITIIGNFGPDGKATVHFHLQSFEDISASFPEATEMNVSGEMLVFEDDGKSQDSFLAGRIFPGLGICNLKTA
;
A
#
# COMPACT_ATOMS: atom_id res chain seq x y z
N MET A 1 32.14 -36.02 39.24
CA MET A 1 32.42 -35.19 38.04
C MET A 1 31.28 -35.29 37.02
N GLU A 2 30.69 -36.48 36.84
CA GLU A 2 29.49 -36.70 36.01
C GLU A 2 28.26 -35.85 36.39
N ASP A 3 27.94 -35.71 37.68
CA ASP A 3 26.72 -35.00 38.11
C ASP A 3 26.74 -33.50 37.81
N ARG A 4 27.93 -32.88 37.82
CA ARG A 4 28.10 -31.47 37.43
C ARG A 4 27.89 -31.25 35.93
N LEU A 5 28.28 -32.23 35.11
CA LEU A 5 28.08 -32.16 33.66
C LEU A 5 26.58 -32.31 33.33
N ARG A 6 25.87 -33.21 34.02
CA ARG A 6 24.43 -33.43 33.86
C ARG A 6 23.60 -32.22 34.29
N PHE A 7 23.96 -31.57 35.39
CA PHE A 7 23.29 -30.34 35.84
C PHE A 7 23.49 -29.18 34.85
N GLN A 8 24.71 -29.00 34.32
CA GLN A 8 24.96 -27.96 33.31
C GLN A 8 24.25 -28.26 31.99
N LEU A 9 24.20 -29.52 31.55
CA LEU A 9 23.45 -29.92 30.37
C LEU A 9 21.94 -29.62 30.54
N LEU A 10 21.39 -29.88 31.72
CA LEU A 10 19.97 -29.69 32.01
C LEU A 10 19.59 -28.19 32.08
N VAL A 11 20.46 -27.35 32.65
CA VAL A 11 20.29 -25.88 32.63
C VAL A 11 20.43 -25.32 31.21
N PHE A 12 21.38 -25.82 30.41
CA PHE A 12 21.53 -25.40 29.01
C PHE A 12 20.35 -25.84 28.13
N THR A 13 19.80 -27.03 28.37
CA THR A 13 18.61 -27.54 27.66
C THR A 13 17.36 -26.75 28.06
N LEU A 14 17.21 -26.38 29.33
CA LEU A 14 16.13 -25.51 29.79
C LEU A 14 16.25 -24.10 29.18
N PHE A 15 17.47 -23.57 29.06
CA PHE A 15 17.74 -22.26 28.44
C PHE A 15 17.42 -22.25 26.94
N ILE A 16 17.70 -23.34 26.20
CA ILE A 16 17.30 -23.48 24.79
C ILE A 16 15.78 -23.63 24.65
N LEU A 17 15.10 -24.28 25.60
CA LEU A 17 13.64 -24.40 25.60
C LEU A 17 12.92 -23.05 25.82
N PHE A 18 13.57 -22.09 26.51
CA PHE A 18 13.10 -20.71 26.64
C PHE A 18 13.44 -19.82 25.43
N MET A 19 14.36 -20.24 24.56
CA MET A 19 14.73 -19.53 23.31
C MET A 19 13.91 -19.99 22.09
N VAL A 20 12.86 -20.79 22.28
CA VAL A 20 11.87 -21.02 21.23
C VAL A 20 10.97 -19.78 21.16
N PHE A 21 11.51 -18.67 20.66
CA PHE A 21 10.67 -17.61 20.12
C PHE A 21 9.87 -18.24 18.97
N PRO A 22 8.56 -17.95 18.86
CA PRO A 22 7.84 -18.35 17.68
C PRO A 22 8.55 -17.78 16.44
N VAL A 23 8.91 -18.68 15.52
CA VAL A 23 9.58 -18.37 14.25
C VAL A 23 8.52 -17.90 13.24
N ASN A 24 7.67 -16.93 13.60
CA ASN A 24 6.68 -16.38 12.67
C ASN A 24 6.42 -14.88 12.88
N ALA A 25 7.41 -14.12 13.37
CA ALA A 25 7.34 -12.66 13.29
C ALA A 25 7.37 -12.24 11.81
N ALA A 26 6.19 -11.99 11.26
CA ALA A 26 6.00 -11.56 9.89
C ALA A 26 5.68 -10.07 9.84
N PHE A 27 6.25 -9.41 8.85
CA PHE A 27 5.76 -8.15 8.32
C PHE A 27 5.29 -8.43 6.90
N THR A 28 4.05 -8.09 6.59
CA THR A 28 3.52 -8.19 5.23
C THR A 28 3.10 -6.83 4.73
N TRP A 29 3.27 -6.63 3.42
CA TRP A 29 2.85 -5.44 2.69
C TRP A 29 2.05 -5.90 1.49
N GLU A 30 0.76 -5.59 1.46
CA GLU A 30 -0.17 -6.03 0.42
C GLU A 30 -0.74 -4.83 -0.33
N ASN A 31 -0.84 -4.96 -1.65
CA ASN A 31 -1.33 -3.90 -2.53
C ASN A 31 -2.66 -4.34 -3.17
N ASN A 32 -3.70 -3.52 -3.02
CA ASN A 32 -4.98 -3.73 -3.69
C ASN A 32 -5.35 -2.47 -4.46
N ILE A 33 -5.31 -2.58 -5.79
CA ILE A 33 -5.49 -1.49 -6.73
C ILE A 33 -6.82 -1.71 -7.43
N THR A 34 -7.66 -0.68 -7.45
CA THR A 34 -8.92 -0.67 -8.19
C THR A 34 -8.88 0.46 -9.20
N VAL A 35 -8.95 0.09 -10.48
CA VAL A 35 -8.93 1.02 -11.60
C VAL A 35 -10.37 1.26 -12.04
N GLY A 36 -10.81 2.51 -11.99
CA GLY A 36 -12.08 2.98 -12.53
C GLY A 36 -11.89 3.76 -13.83
N TYR A 37 -12.99 4.26 -14.40
CA TYR A 37 -12.95 5.07 -15.62
C TYR A 37 -12.36 6.47 -15.42
N GLU A 38 -12.61 7.06 -14.26
CA GLU A 38 -12.24 8.45 -13.94
C GLU A 38 -11.23 8.54 -12.81
N GLY A 39 -10.91 7.41 -12.16
CA GLY A 39 -10.05 7.42 -11.00
C GLY A 39 -9.52 6.05 -10.63
N ILE A 40 -8.51 6.06 -9.77
CA ILE A 40 -7.86 4.86 -9.25
C ILE A 40 -7.88 4.95 -7.74
N GLN A 41 -8.13 3.82 -7.09
CA GLN A 41 -7.96 3.68 -5.65
C GLN A 41 -6.89 2.64 -5.39
N TRP A 42 -5.93 2.94 -4.52
CA TRP A 42 -4.90 2.00 -4.10
C TRP A 42 -4.89 1.88 -2.59
N ALA A 43 -5.23 0.69 -2.08
CA ALA A 43 -5.11 0.34 -0.69
C ALA A 43 -3.81 -0.44 -0.42
N TYR A 44 -2.95 0.11 0.43
CA TYR A 44 -1.76 -0.55 0.98
C TYR A 44 -2.12 -1.09 2.35
N THR A 45 -1.83 -2.35 2.61
CA THR A 45 -2.07 -2.98 3.91
C THR A 45 -0.76 -3.48 4.49
N GLU A 46 -0.37 -2.93 5.64
CA GLU A 46 0.73 -3.44 6.44
C GLU A 46 0.19 -4.29 7.59
N THR A 47 0.80 -5.46 7.80
CA THR A 47 0.48 -6.31 8.95
C THR A 47 1.74 -6.66 9.71
N TYR A 48 1.73 -6.38 11.01
CA TYR A 48 2.79 -6.74 11.95
C TYR A 48 2.29 -7.80 12.91
N THR A 49 3.07 -8.87 13.05
CA THR A 49 2.76 -9.99 13.94
C THR A 49 3.91 -10.26 14.91
N GLU A 50 3.57 -10.84 16.06
CA GLU A 50 4.53 -11.27 17.08
C GLU A 50 5.55 -10.18 17.45
N ALA A 51 6.85 -10.45 17.37
CA ALA A 51 7.89 -9.49 17.74
C ALA A 51 7.83 -8.18 16.92
N ASN A 52 7.37 -8.24 15.66
CA ASN A 52 7.25 -7.04 14.82
C ASN A 52 6.15 -6.10 15.32
N SER A 53 5.10 -6.65 15.96
CA SER A 53 4.04 -5.81 16.54
C SER A 53 4.57 -5.00 17.72
N LEU A 54 5.41 -5.60 18.56
CA LEU A 54 6.05 -4.92 19.69
C LEU A 54 7.00 -3.82 19.20
N ILE A 55 7.81 -4.13 18.18
CA ILE A 55 8.74 -3.16 17.58
C ILE A 55 7.98 -1.97 16.99
N TYR A 56 6.86 -2.21 16.30
CA TYR A 56 6.04 -1.14 15.73
C TYR A 56 5.40 -0.27 16.81
N LYS A 57 4.90 -0.87 17.90
CA LYS A 57 4.37 -0.13 19.06
C LYS A 57 5.45 0.70 19.74
N ASP A 58 6.62 0.11 19.99
CA ASP A 58 7.75 0.82 20.60
C ASP A 58 8.19 2.01 19.73
N TYR A 59 8.20 1.84 18.40
CA TYR A 59 8.45 2.95 17.48
C TYR A 59 7.45 4.10 17.63
N ILE A 60 6.14 3.81 17.72
CA ILE A 60 5.11 4.85 17.90
C ILE A 60 5.28 5.55 19.25
N ASP A 61 5.42 4.79 20.33
CA ASP A 61 5.61 5.33 21.69
C ASP A 61 6.84 6.24 21.77
N VAL A 62 7.98 5.81 21.22
CA VAL A 62 9.22 6.59 21.29
C VAL A 62 9.27 7.75 20.28
N SER A 63 8.81 7.53 19.04
CA SER A 63 9.00 8.49 17.94
C SER A 63 7.84 9.47 17.79
N MET A 64 6.62 9.06 18.14
CA MET A 64 5.43 9.90 18.11
C MET A 64 5.04 10.35 19.52
N GLY A 65 5.37 9.55 20.53
CA GLY A 65 4.96 9.72 21.90
C GLY A 65 5.99 10.30 22.85
N ASN A 66 5.85 9.89 24.11
CA ASN A 66 6.71 10.27 25.22
C ASN A 66 7.62 9.13 25.71
N GLY A 67 7.52 7.92 25.12
CA GLY A 67 8.35 6.77 25.47
C GLY A 67 8.04 6.19 26.86
N ASP A 68 6.78 6.22 27.30
CA ASP A 68 6.38 5.76 28.63
C ASP A 68 5.97 4.28 28.69
N GLY A 69 6.07 3.57 27.57
CA GLY A 69 5.71 2.17 27.43
C GLY A 69 4.21 1.95 27.21
N PHE A 70 3.43 3.01 26.94
CA PHE A 70 2.00 2.96 26.73
C PHE A 70 1.56 3.88 25.59
N ILE A 71 0.87 3.33 24.60
CA ILE A 71 0.35 4.10 23.47
C ILE A 71 -1.07 4.58 23.77
N SER A 72 -1.23 5.88 23.65
CA SER A 72 -2.47 6.61 23.83
C SER A 72 -3.04 7.10 22.49
N ALA A 73 -4.31 7.50 22.50
CA ALA A 73 -5.01 7.90 21.27
C ALA A 73 -4.38 9.09 20.55
N TRP A 74 -3.72 10.01 21.26
CA TRP A 74 -3.07 11.16 20.63
C TRP A 74 -1.78 10.76 19.91
N GLU A 75 -1.08 9.71 20.35
CA GLU A 75 0.10 9.16 19.68
C GLU A 75 -0.28 8.44 18.39
N VAL A 76 -1.38 7.69 18.44
CA VAL A 76 -1.98 7.08 17.24
C VAL A 76 -2.41 8.16 16.26
N LEU A 77 -3.10 9.22 16.71
CA LEU A 77 -3.49 10.35 15.85
C LEU A 77 -2.28 11.06 15.22
N LYS A 78 -1.21 11.25 15.99
CA LYS A 78 0.01 11.87 15.47
C LYS A 78 0.71 10.97 14.45
N SER A 79 0.71 9.65 14.68
CA SER A 79 1.20 8.66 13.72
C SER A 79 0.39 8.70 12.42
N ASP A 80 -0.94 8.73 12.51
CA ASP A 80 -1.85 8.84 11.37
C ASP A 80 -1.54 10.08 10.51
N VAL A 81 -1.55 11.26 11.13
CA VAL A 81 -1.28 12.53 10.45
C VAL A 81 0.09 12.52 9.77
N LYS A 82 1.13 12.02 10.47
CA LYS A 82 2.48 11.96 9.93
C LYS A 82 2.59 10.98 8.76
N THR A 83 2.02 9.79 8.88
CA THR A 83 2.11 8.77 7.81
C THR A 83 1.34 9.22 6.57
N ARG A 84 0.11 9.74 6.72
CA ARG A 84 -0.66 10.31 5.60
C ARG A 84 0.10 11.41 4.88
N SER A 85 0.62 12.38 5.63
CA SER A 85 1.37 13.51 5.07
C SER A 85 2.65 13.04 4.36
N THR A 86 3.36 12.06 4.94
CA THR A 86 4.59 11.53 4.34
C THR A 86 4.29 10.77 3.05
N LEU A 87 3.26 9.92 3.03
CA LEU A 87 2.83 9.18 1.84
C LEU A 87 2.36 10.13 0.74
N GLN A 88 1.51 11.11 1.09
CA GLN A 88 1.04 12.13 0.16
C GLN A 88 2.20 12.90 -0.48
N ASN A 89 3.14 13.39 0.33
CA ASN A 89 4.30 14.13 -0.17
C ASN A 89 5.17 13.25 -1.07
N SER A 90 5.40 11.98 -0.71
CA SER A 90 6.17 11.04 -1.53
C SER A 90 5.54 10.86 -2.91
N ILE A 91 4.22 10.67 -2.98
CA ILE A 91 3.51 10.49 -4.26
C ILE A 91 3.51 11.78 -5.09
N ILE A 92 3.38 12.95 -4.45
CA ILE A 92 3.46 14.24 -5.15
C ILE A 92 4.87 14.47 -5.71
N GLU A 93 5.92 14.12 -4.97
CA GLU A 93 7.32 14.23 -5.43
C GLU A 93 7.61 13.26 -6.58
N GLN A 94 7.07 12.05 -6.53
CA GLN A 94 7.20 11.05 -7.58
C GLN A 94 5.92 10.22 -7.68
N MET A 95 5.13 10.52 -8.71
CA MET A 95 3.87 9.81 -8.94
C MET A 95 4.13 8.31 -9.16
N ASP A 96 3.38 7.50 -8.44
CA ASP A 96 3.46 6.03 -8.45
C ASP A 96 2.46 5.39 -9.44
N VAL A 97 1.64 6.21 -10.09
CA VAL A 97 0.69 5.82 -11.12
C VAL A 97 1.01 6.57 -12.43
N SER A 98 1.03 5.85 -13.54
CA SER A 98 1.11 6.46 -14.87
C SER A 98 0.19 5.78 -15.87
N VAL A 99 -0.35 6.57 -16.78
CA VAL A 99 -1.24 6.13 -17.87
C VAL A 99 -0.51 6.40 -19.18
N ASN A 100 -0.44 5.40 -20.05
CA ASN A 100 0.23 5.51 -21.36
C ASN A 100 1.66 6.08 -21.26
N GLY A 101 2.35 5.78 -20.15
CA GLY A 101 3.71 6.23 -19.87
C GLY A 101 3.85 7.65 -19.30
N SER A 102 2.74 8.34 -19.00
CA SER A 102 2.74 9.69 -18.41
C SER A 102 1.89 9.75 -17.13
N SER A 103 2.31 10.60 -16.20
CA SER A 103 1.55 10.94 -14.98
C SER A 103 0.94 12.34 -15.05
N GLU A 104 1.07 13.05 -16.18
CA GLU A 104 0.64 14.45 -16.35
C GLU A 104 -0.86 14.67 -16.05
N HIS A 105 -1.70 13.67 -16.34
CA HIS A 105 -3.15 13.73 -16.15
C HIS A 105 -3.62 12.92 -14.93
N VAL A 106 -2.69 12.46 -14.10
CA VAL A 106 -2.97 11.70 -12.87
C VAL A 106 -2.78 12.63 -11.69
N VAL A 107 -3.83 12.84 -10.90
CA VAL A 107 -3.77 13.72 -9.73
C VAL A 107 -4.17 12.95 -8.49
N LEU A 108 -3.27 12.90 -7.51
CA LEU A 108 -3.58 12.43 -6.17
C LEU A 108 -4.58 13.40 -5.53
N THR A 109 -5.75 12.89 -5.18
CA THR A 109 -6.84 13.68 -4.58
C THR A 109 -6.90 13.55 -3.07
N ASP A 110 -6.59 12.37 -2.54
CA ASP A 110 -6.72 12.08 -1.12
C ASP A 110 -5.82 10.93 -0.68
N VAL A 111 -5.40 10.99 0.59
CA VAL A 111 -4.65 9.94 1.29
C VAL A 111 -5.29 9.74 2.66
N ASP A 112 -5.97 8.61 2.79
CA ASP A 112 -6.61 8.17 4.02
C ASP A 112 -5.79 7.10 4.72
N SER A 113 -5.99 6.99 6.03
CA SER A 113 -5.44 5.88 6.81
C SER A 113 -6.45 5.34 7.81
N LEU A 114 -6.31 4.04 8.07
CA LEU A 114 -6.98 3.32 9.12
C LEU A 114 -5.92 2.59 9.93
N LEU A 115 -5.55 3.19 11.05
CA LEU A 115 -4.64 2.57 12.00
C LEU A 115 -5.38 1.57 12.90
N SER A 116 -4.71 0.47 13.21
CA SER A 116 -5.22 -0.62 14.02
C SER A 116 -5.55 -0.15 15.45
N PRO A 117 -6.73 -0.51 16.00
CA PRO A 117 -7.06 -0.21 17.39
C PRO A 117 -6.15 -0.92 18.39
N GLU A 118 -5.52 -2.03 18.00
CA GLU A 118 -4.55 -2.80 18.79
C GLU A 118 -3.24 -2.04 19.06
N LEU A 119 -3.04 -0.88 18.42
CA LEU A 119 -1.97 0.05 18.78
C LEU A 119 -2.14 0.61 20.18
N LEU A 120 -3.36 0.81 20.66
CA LEU A 120 -3.61 1.40 21.97
C LEU A 120 -3.15 0.47 23.10
N GLY A 121 -2.72 1.07 24.20
CA GLY A 121 -2.35 0.35 25.41
C GLY A 121 -0.85 0.05 25.54
N PRO A 122 -0.47 -0.90 26.41
CA PRO A 122 0.93 -1.20 26.69
C PRO A 122 1.71 -1.64 25.44
N VAL A 123 2.93 -1.13 25.27
CA VAL A 123 3.83 -1.49 24.16
C VAL A 123 4.17 -2.98 24.16
N ILE A 124 4.31 -3.58 25.35
CA ILE A 124 4.68 -4.99 25.54
C ILE A 124 3.55 -5.98 25.21
N GLN A 125 2.37 -5.50 24.83
CA GLN A 125 1.23 -6.34 24.49
C GLN A 125 1.35 -6.84 23.04
N LEU A 126 1.44 -8.16 22.90
CA LEU A 126 1.44 -8.83 21.60
C LEU A 126 0.03 -8.83 21.01
N GLU A 127 -0.11 -8.17 19.87
CA GLU A 127 -1.35 -8.07 19.09
C GLU A 127 -1.01 -8.15 17.61
N VAL A 128 -1.99 -8.47 16.76
CA VAL A 128 -1.82 -8.31 15.32
C VAL A 128 -2.16 -6.87 14.97
N ILE A 129 -1.18 -6.12 14.50
CA ILE A 129 -1.37 -4.73 14.08
C ILE A 129 -1.58 -4.75 12.58
N LYS A 130 -2.74 -4.28 12.14
CA LYS A 130 -3.09 -4.17 10.73
C LYS A 130 -3.48 -2.74 10.40
N ASN A 131 -2.62 -2.03 9.68
CA ASN A 131 -2.92 -0.68 9.22
C ASN A 131 -3.20 -0.70 7.71
N THR A 132 -4.11 0.16 7.28
CA THR A 132 -4.43 0.32 5.86
C THR A 132 -4.30 1.78 5.48
N TYR A 133 -3.61 2.05 4.37
CA TYR A 133 -3.48 3.37 3.77
C TYR A 133 -4.18 3.34 2.41
N THR A 134 -5.00 4.33 2.11
CA THR A 134 -5.75 4.38 0.85
C THR A 134 -5.43 5.68 0.13
N THR A 135 -4.91 5.57 -1.09
CA THR A 135 -4.68 6.72 -1.98
C THR A 135 -5.73 6.73 -3.06
N ASN A 136 -6.27 7.90 -3.36
CA ASN A 136 -7.30 8.10 -4.38
C ASN A 136 -6.74 9.05 -5.44
N TYR A 137 -6.79 8.64 -6.71
CA TYR A 137 -6.32 9.39 -7.86
C TYR A 137 -7.48 9.73 -8.77
N LEU A 138 -7.48 10.95 -9.30
CA LEU A 138 -8.37 11.40 -10.36
C LEU A 138 -7.60 11.44 -11.69
N LEU A 139 -8.28 11.06 -12.77
CA LEU A 139 -7.76 11.05 -14.13
C LEU A 139 -8.49 12.13 -14.93
N TYR A 140 -7.80 13.21 -15.31
CA TYR A 140 -8.44 14.41 -15.89
C TYR A 140 -8.81 14.28 -17.36
N ASP A 141 -8.07 13.47 -18.12
CA ASP A 141 -8.49 13.04 -19.45
C ASP A 141 -9.08 11.64 -19.34
N PRO A 142 -10.10 11.29 -20.15
CA PRO A 142 -10.68 9.95 -20.11
C PRO A 142 -9.55 8.93 -20.34
N PHE A 143 -9.17 8.28 -19.25
CA PHE A 143 -8.21 7.17 -19.16
C PHE A 143 -8.52 6.08 -20.20
N LEU A 144 -9.79 6.03 -20.58
CA LEU A 144 -10.45 5.03 -21.37
C LEU A 144 -11.00 5.66 -22.65
N SER A 145 -10.09 6.20 -23.47
CA SER A 145 -10.37 6.32 -24.90
C SER A 145 -10.42 4.91 -25.48
N SER A 146 -11.47 4.57 -26.24
CA SER A 146 -11.61 3.25 -26.87
C SER A 146 -10.36 2.87 -27.66
N GLY A 147 -9.86 1.64 -27.47
CA GLY A 147 -8.62 1.17 -28.08
C GLY A 147 -7.60 0.66 -27.08
N ASP A 148 -6.35 0.57 -27.53
CA ASP A 148 -5.24 0.05 -26.73
C ASP A 148 -4.70 1.13 -25.80
N SER A 149 -4.45 0.75 -24.54
CA SER A 149 -3.87 1.62 -23.52
C SER A 149 -3.02 0.82 -22.53
N SER A 150 -2.26 1.52 -21.71
CA SER A 150 -1.51 0.94 -20.61
C SER A 150 -1.62 1.76 -19.33
N ILE A 151 -1.56 1.06 -18.20
CA ILE A 151 -1.46 1.67 -16.88
C ILE A 151 -0.31 1.02 -16.13
N SER A 152 0.52 1.83 -15.48
CA SER A 152 1.64 1.35 -14.67
C SER A 152 1.52 1.81 -13.23
N PHE A 153 1.98 0.95 -12.32
CA PHE A 153 2.00 1.13 -10.88
C PHE A 153 3.43 0.91 -10.37
N ILE A 154 3.90 1.77 -9.47
CA ILE A 154 5.21 1.66 -8.81
C ILE A 154 4.95 1.34 -7.34
N GLY A 155 5.21 0.10 -6.96
CA GLY A 155 5.09 -0.39 -5.59
C GLY A 155 6.39 -0.98 -5.07
N GLU A 156 6.32 -1.54 -3.87
CA GLU A 156 7.45 -2.23 -3.26
C GLU A 156 7.73 -3.55 -3.99
N ALA A 157 8.99 -3.78 -4.36
CA ALA A 157 9.40 -4.98 -5.07
C ALA A 157 9.08 -6.26 -4.28
N SER A 158 8.73 -7.34 -4.98
CA SER A 158 8.41 -8.64 -4.39
C SER A 158 7.19 -8.66 -3.45
N THR A 159 6.37 -7.59 -3.43
CA THR A 159 5.15 -7.56 -2.61
C THR A 159 3.91 -8.02 -3.38
N PRO A 160 2.96 -8.70 -2.71
CA PRO A 160 1.69 -9.08 -3.31
C PRO A 160 0.93 -7.88 -3.90
N VAL A 161 0.36 -8.08 -5.09
CA VAL A 161 -0.46 -7.09 -5.78
C VAL A 161 -1.71 -7.73 -6.36
N VAL A 162 -2.84 -7.07 -6.12
CA VAL A 162 -4.14 -7.35 -6.74
C VAL A 162 -4.56 -6.11 -7.51
N ILE A 163 -4.86 -6.25 -8.79
CA ILE A 163 -5.31 -5.15 -9.66
C ILE A 163 -6.67 -5.50 -10.22
N ASN A 164 -7.70 -4.74 -9.83
CA ASN A 164 -9.06 -4.85 -10.33
C ASN A 164 -9.24 -3.85 -11.46
N MET A 165 -9.46 -4.37 -12.68
CA MET A 165 -9.70 -3.58 -13.89
C MET A 165 -11.20 -3.36 -14.07
N PRO A 166 -11.61 -2.21 -14.66
CA PRO A 166 -13.01 -1.88 -14.84
C PRO A 166 -13.66 -2.76 -15.93
N GLU A 167 -14.98 -2.69 -16.02
CA GLU A 167 -15.73 -3.42 -17.04
C GLU A 167 -15.42 -2.96 -18.46
N GLY A 168 -15.65 -3.84 -19.44
CA GLY A 168 -15.38 -3.55 -20.85
C GLY A 168 -13.90 -3.55 -21.24
N VAL A 169 -13.00 -3.89 -20.31
CA VAL A 169 -11.57 -4.05 -20.56
C VAL A 169 -11.23 -5.50 -20.89
N SER A 170 -10.41 -5.68 -21.93
CA SER A 170 -9.72 -6.94 -22.24
C SER A 170 -8.24 -6.78 -21.97
N ILE A 171 -7.65 -7.65 -21.13
CA ILE A 171 -6.21 -7.59 -20.85
C ILE A 171 -5.43 -8.23 -22.00
N ASN A 172 -4.49 -7.48 -22.56
CA ASN A 172 -3.60 -7.97 -23.61
C ASN A 172 -2.44 -8.77 -22.99
N PHE A 173 -1.71 -8.15 -22.06
CA PHE A 173 -0.66 -8.77 -21.26
C PHE A 173 -0.26 -7.88 -20.08
N THR A 174 0.57 -8.42 -19.18
CA THR A 174 1.13 -7.70 -18.03
C THR A 174 2.66 -7.76 -18.06
N GLU A 175 3.32 -6.67 -17.69
CA GLU A 175 4.77 -6.60 -17.49
C GLU A 175 5.07 -6.36 -16.01
N GLY A 176 6.17 -6.94 -15.48
CA GLY A 176 6.61 -6.69 -14.11
C GLY A 176 5.70 -7.24 -13.01
N VAL A 177 4.78 -8.16 -13.33
CA VAL A 177 3.99 -8.93 -12.37
C VAL A 177 4.45 -10.39 -12.40
N GLU A 178 4.98 -10.88 -11.28
CA GLU A 178 5.39 -12.27 -11.11
C GLU A 178 4.24 -13.16 -10.63
N ASN A 179 4.30 -14.45 -10.98
CA ASN A 179 3.31 -15.46 -10.61
C ASN A 179 1.86 -15.04 -10.97
N VAL A 180 1.70 -14.37 -12.11
CA VAL A 180 0.43 -13.78 -12.52
C VAL A 180 -0.66 -14.84 -12.69
N SER A 181 -1.83 -14.54 -12.16
CA SER A 181 -3.07 -15.27 -12.37
C SER A 181 -4.20 -14.27 -12.61
N PHE A 182 -5.21 -14.72 -13.35
CA PHE A 182 -6.37 -13.91 -13.71
C PHE A 182 -7.62 -14.54 -13.10
N SER A 183 -8.44 -13.70 -12.46
CA SER A 183 -9.79 -14.06 -12.05
C SER A 183 -10.77 -13.18 -12.84
N ASN A 184 -11.81 -13.79 -13.40
CA ASN A 184 -12.89 -13.09 -14.08
C ASN A 184 -14.17 -13.36 -13.31
N TYR A 185 -14.76 -12.30 -12.77
CA TYR A 185 -16.08 -12.33 -12.15
C TYR A 185 -16.93 -11.28 -12.85
N ILE A 186 -18.10 -11.69 -13.36
CA ILE A 186 -19.19 -10.87 -13.91
C ILE A 186 -18.80 -9.40 -14.16
N GLY A 187 -18.15 -9.14 -15.29
CA GLY A 187 -17.85 -7.79 -15.76
C GLY A 187 -16.47 -7.24 -15.40
N TYR A 188 -15.76 -7.76 -14.40
CA TYR A 188 -14.45 -7.25 -14.00
C TYR A 188 -13.33 -8.31 -14.08
N ILE A 189 -12.13 -7.85 -14.45
CA ILE A 189 -10.92 -8.69 -14.50
C ILE A 189 -10.03 -8.31 -13.33
N THR A 190 -9.68 -9.31 -12.52
CA THR A 190 -8.71 -9.17 -11.43
C THR A 190 -7.41 -9.85 -11.81
N ILE A 191 -6.31 -9.11 -11.75
CA ILE A 191 -4.94 -9.58 -11.93
C ILE A 191 -4.35 -9.79 -10.53
N ILE A 192 -3.84 -10.99 -10.26
CA ILE A 192 -3.25 -11.35 -8.96
C ILE A 192 -1.83 -11.84 -9.19
N GLY A 193 -0.87 -11.30 -8.46
CA GLY A 193 0.52 -11.72 -8.51
C GLY A 193 1.36 -10.98 -7.47
N ASN A 194 2.65 -10.83 -7.75
CA ASN A 194 3.55 -9.99 -6.96
C ASN A 194 4.19 -8.95 -7.87
N PHE A 195 4.53 -7.77 -7.34
CA PHE A 195 5.44 -6.86 -8.01
C PHE A 195 6.77 -7.57 -8.29
N GLY A 196 7.29 -7.44 -9.50
CA GLY A 196 8.60 -7.94 -9.88
C GLY A 196 9.74 -7.23 -9.12
N PRO A 197 10.99 -7.58 -9.42
CA PRO A 197 12.17 -7.07 -8.72
C PRO A 197 12.35 -5.54 -8.87
N ASP A 198 11.83 -4.97 -9.95
CA ASP A 198 11.92 -3.52 -10.23
C ASP A 198 10.81 -2.71 -9.54
N GLY A 199 9.87 -3.37 -8.83
CA GLY A 199 8.75 -2.69 -8.16
C GLY A 199 7.71 -2.08 -9.11
N LYS A 200 7.88 -2.22 -10.43
CA LYS A 200 6.95 -1.67 -11.43
C LYS A 200 6.08 -2.77 -12.03
N ALA A 201 4.77 -2.58 -12.02
CA ALA A 201 3.81 -3.40 -12.75
C ALA A 201 3.14 -2.57 -13.85
N THR A 202 3.07 -3.10 -15.07
CA THR A 202 2.35 -2.47 -16.19
C THR A 202 1.28 -3.42 -16.71
N VAL A 203 0.06 -2.92 -16.87
CA VAL A 203 -1.06 -3.64 -17.48
C VAL A 203 -1.33 -3.03 -18.84
N HIS A 204 -1.20 -3.84 -19.90
CA HIS A 204 -1.60 -3.48 -21.26
C HIS A 204 -2.97 -4.05 -21.56
N PHE A 205 -3.87 -3.23 -22.03
CA PHE A 205 -5.26 -3.61 -22.19
C PHE A 205 -5.92 -2.91 -23.38
N HIS A 206 -7.02 -3.49 -23.81
CA HIS A 206 -7.90 -2.94 -24.83
C HIS A 206 -9.25 -2.61 -24.19
N LEU A 207 -9.70 -1.37 -24.36
CA LEU A 207 -11.04 -0.96 -23.95
C LEU A 207 -12.00 -1.01 -25.14
N GLN A 208 -13.12 -1.73 -24.96
CA GLN A 208 -14.19 -1.75 -25.95
C GLN A 208 -14.88 -0.38 -26.05
N SER A 209 -15.23 0.01 -27.28
CA SER A 209 -16.01 1.23 -27.53
C SER A 209 -17.38 1.16 -26.85
N PHE A 210 -17.89 2.30 -26.38
CA PHE A 210 -19.29 2.42 -25.94
C PHE A 210 -20.28 1.95 -27.01
N GLU A 211 -19.94 2.02 -28.30
CA GLU A 211 -20.77 1.48 -29.39
C GLU A 211 -20.95 -0.04 -29.30
N ASP A 212 -19.92 -0.80 -28.89
CA ASP A 212 -19.98 -2.26 -28.71
C ASP A 212 -20.79 -2.66 -27.48
N ILE A 213 -20.83 -1.80 -26.45
CA ILE A 213 -21.63 -2.00 -25.23
C ILE A 213 -23.10 -1.63 -25.49
N SER A 214 -23.34 -0.58 -26.28
CA SER A 214 -24.69 -0.07 -26.64
C SER A 214 -25.46 -0.93 -27.63
N ALA A 215 -24.79 -1.84 -28.36
CA ALA A 215 -25.46 -2.82 -29.21
C ALA A 215 -26.39 -3.77 -28.44
N SER A 216 -26.39 -3.73 -27.10
CA SER A 216 -27.24 -4.53 -26.23
C SER A 216 -28.46 -3.81 -25.65
N PHE A 217 -28.54 -2.47 -25.56
CA PHE A 217 -29.74 -1.76 -25.05
C PHE A 217 -29.82 -0.29 -25.54
N PRO A 218 -31.03 0.26 -25.77
CA PRO A 218 -31.20 1.54 -26.46
C PRO A 218 -30.93 2.77 -25.57
N GLU A 219 -30.39 3.77 -26.25
CA GLU A 219 -29.94 5.10 -25.85
C GLU A 219 -30.95 5.95 -25.04
N ALA A 220 -30.45 6.70 -24.05
CA ALA A 220 -31.10 7.88 -23.51
C ALA A 220 -30.08 8.96 -23.07
N THR A 221 -30.13 10.04 -23.85
CA THR A 221 -29.69 11.45 -23.77
C THR A 221 -29.15 12.05 -22.46
N GLU A 222 -28.10 12.86 -22.65
CA GLU A 222 -27.32 13.70 -21.73
C GLU A 222 -28.10 14.72 -20.87
N MET A 223 -27.54 15.10 -19.71
CA MET A 223 -27.60 16.50 -19.22
C MET A 223 -26.40 16.88 -18.32
N ASN A 224 -25.70 17.93 -18.75
CA ASN A 224 -24.69 18.77 -18.06
C ASN A 224 -25.07 19.21 -16.64
N VAL A 225 -24.09 19.34 -15.71
CA VAL A 225 -23.90 20.51 -14.82
C VAL A 225 -22.44 20.61 -14.33
N SER A 226 -21.84 21.80 -14.50
CA SER A 226 -20.53 22.24 -13.98
C SER A 226 -20.58 22.75 -12.53
N GLY A 227 -19.46 22.69 -11.80
CA GLY A 227 -19.27 23.43 -10.54
C GLY A 227 -17.79 23.56 -10.15
N GLU A 228 -17.37 24.77 -9.79
CA GLU A 228 -16.00 25.25 -9.65
C GLU A 228 -15.22 24.79 -8.40
N MET A 229 -13.89 24.82 -8.56
CA MET A 229 -12.79 24.52 -7.64
C MET A 229 -12.46 25.68 -6.69
N LEU A 230 -12.02 25.38 -5.47
CA LEU A 230 -11.33 26.33 -4.58
C LEU A 230 -10.03 25.70 -4.04
N VAL A 231 -8.94 26.46 -4.19
CA VAL A 231 -7.56 26.15 -3.81
C VAL A 231 -7.26 26.73 -2.43
N PHE A 232 -6.48 26.03 -1.61
CA PHE A 232 -5.75 26.60 -0.48
C PHE A 232 -4.29 26.10 -0.48
N GLU A 233 -3.33 27.03 -0.51
CA GLU A 233 -1.91 26.84 -0.19
C GLU A 233 -1.69 27.02 1.32
N ASP A 234 -0.75 26.28 1.94
CA ASP A 234 0.36 26.84 2.74
C ASP A 234 1.40 25.77 3.15
N ASP A 235 2.63 26.26 3.33
CA ASP A 235 3.97 25.69 3.53
C ASP A 235 4.23 24.79 4.76
N GLY A 236 5.31 23.99 4.68
CA GLY A 236 6.12 23.68 5.88
C GLY A 236 6.90 22.36 5.89
N LYS A 237 8.20 22.42 5.55
CA LYS A 237 9.22 21.34 5.64
C LYS A 237 9.42 20.74 7.03
N SER A 238 9.76 19.44 7.12
CA SER A 238 10.80 18.95 8.07
C SER A 238 11.32 17.55 7.71
N GLN A 239 12.64 17.41 7.75
CA GLN A 239 13.44 16.20 7.60
C GLN A 239 13.26 15.23 8.78
N ASP A 240 13.27 13.92 8.51
CA ASP A 240 13.79 12.86 9.40
C ASP A 240 13.82 11.50 8.66
N SER A 241 14.87 11.24 7.88
CA SER A 241 14.87 10.23 6.81
C SER A 241 15.77 8.99 7.03
N PHE A 242 16.19 8.66 8.26
CA PHE A 242 17.15 7.56 8.43
C PHE A 242 16.66 6.31 9.19
N LEU A 243 15.56 6.40 9.95
CA LEU A 243 14.95 5.24 10.63
C LEU A 243 13.64 4.77 9.99
N ALA A 244 12.93 5.66 9.28
CA ALA A 244 11.70 5.33 8.57
C ALA A 244 11.92 4.31 7.44
N GLY A 245 13.04 4.39 6.71
CA GLY A 245 13.34 3.47 5.60
C GLY A 245 13.65 2.02 5.99
N ARG A 246 13.72 1.69 7.29
CA ARG A 246 13.90 0.31 7.78
C ARG A 246 12.62 -0.34 8.30
N ILE A 247 11.60 0.46 8.62
CA ILE A 247 10.32 0.00 9.21
C ILE A 247 9.15 0.21 8.22
N PHE A 248 9.33 1.13 7.26
CA PHE A 248 8.33 1.52 6.27
C PHE A 248 8.95 1.48 4.86
N PRO A 249 8.85 0.36 4.11
CA PRO A 249 9.17 0.39 2.69
C PRO A 249 8.32 1.44 1.94
N GLY A 250 7.04 1.60 2.34
CA GLY A 250 6.10 2.56 1.74
C GLY A 250 6.34 4.04 2.00
N LEU A 251 7.29 4.44 2.86
CA LEU A 251 7.71 5.86 2.99
C LEU A 251 9.06 6.13 2.30
N GLY A 252 9.66 5.09 1.70
CA GLY A 252 10.89 5.14 0.91
C GLY A 252 10.65 5.13 -0.60
N ILE A 253 9.41 5.30 -1.06
CA ILE A 253 8.98 5.16 -2.48
C ILE A 253 9.80 6.08 -3.43
N CYS A 254 10.52 7.10 -2.91
CA CYS A 254 11.29 8.05 -3.71
C CYS A 254 12.80 8.10 -3.43
N ASN A 255 13.41 7.11 -2.78
CA ASN A 255 14.86 7.04 -2.64
C ASN A 255 15.50 5.98 -3.54
N LEU A 256 15.18 6.03 -4.83
CA LEU A 256 16.09 5.54 -5.88
C LEU A 256 17.14 6.62 -6.18
N LYS A 257 18.13 6.72 -5.29
CA LYS A 257 19.45 7.26 -5.64
C LYS A 257 20.55 6.25 -5.33
N THR A 258 20.97 5.59 -6.40
CA THR A 258 22.35 5.20 -6.74
C THR A 258 23.11 4.28 -5.78
N ALA A 259 23.29 3.04 -6.22
CA ALA A 259 24.62 2.44 -6.36
C ALA A 259 24.73 1.81 -7.75
#